data_AF-A0A1G7LDS5-F1
#
_entry.id   AF-A0A1G7LDS5-F1
#
_cell.length_a   1.000
_cell.length_b   1.000
_cell.length_c   1.000
_cell.angle_alpha   90.00
_cell.angle_beta   90.00
_cell.angle_gamma   90.00
#
_symmetry.space_group_name_H-M   'P 1'
#
loop_
_entity.id
_entity.type
_entity.pdbx_description
1 polymer ?
#
loop_
_entity_poly.entity_id
_entity_poly.type
_entity_poly.pdbx_seq_one_letter_code
_entity_poly.pdbx_strand_id
1 'polypeptide(L)'
;MVHSPEMLPLRGFIKCSRCSRILCGSASKGRSGYYYNYHCSSDCRRGFKAEDVNKVFNEAVKEFTIQEDFAELFAQVITDTYKSQNTTQVISRSELLKEINDLNSRIAKARELLLNGDIDDADYKTIKSENEYKINVLEAKLAEAAATKSKADNIGPILRRAIRKLTQLD
;
A
#
# COMPACT_ATOMS: atom_id res chain seq x y z
N MET A 1 -14.37 -3.91 27.20
CA MET A 1 -14.70 -4.20 25.80
C MET A 1 -16.22 -4.25 25.71
N VAL A 2 -16.87 -3.31 25.02
CA VAL A 2 -18.34 -3.35 24.88
C VAL A 2 -18.65 -4.49 23.91
N HIS A 3 -19.04 -5.65 24.42
CA HIS A 3 -19.48 -6.76 23.58
C HIS A 3 -20.76 -6.34 22.86
N SER A 4 -20.69 -6.22 21.53
CA SER A 4 -21.89 -6.13 20.70
C SER A 4 -22.67 -7.44 20.87
N PRO A 5 -24.00 -7.39 21.10
CA PRO A 5 -24.83 -8.59 21.09
C PRO A 5 -24.61 -9.37 19.79
N GLU A 6 -24.65 -10.69 19.85
CA GLU A 6 -24.40 -11.58 18.69
C GLU A 6 -25.27 -11.24 17.47
N MET A 7 -26.50 -10.78 17.71
CA MET A 7 -27.45 -10.36 16.67
C MET A 7 -27.16 -8.98 16.07
N LEU A 8 -26.20 -8.23 16.62
CA LEU A 8 -25.80 -6.89 16.19
C LEU A 8 -24.29 -6.78 15.90
N PRO A 9 -23.68 -7.70 15.13
CA PRO A 9 -22.23 -7.76 14.93
C PRO A 9 -21.67 -6.50 14.25
N LEU A 10 -22.48 -5.88 13.38
CA LEU A 10 -22.12 -4.68 12.61
C LEU A 10 -22.36 -3.35 13.33
N ARG A 11 -22.74 -3.38 14.62
CA ARG A 11 -22.96 -2.16 15.42
C ARG A 11 -21.64 -1.40 15.53
N GLY A 12 -21.63 -0.14 15.11
CA GLY A 12 -20.42 0.68 15.09
C GLY A 12 -19.68 0.72 13.75
N PHE A 13 -20.05 -0.13 12.78
CA PHE A 13 -19.34 -0.23 11.49
C PHE A 13 -20.13 0.35 10.32
N ILE A 14 -21.47 0.29 10.37
CA ILE A 14 -22.31 0.70 9.24
C ILE A 14 -22.61 2.20 9.32
N LYS A 15 -22.46 2.92 8.20
CA LYS A 15 -22.86 4.32 8.07
C LYS A 15 -24.25 4.46 7.46
N CYS A 16 -24.98 5.46 7.94
CA CYS A 16 -26.33 5.77 7.49
C CYS A 16 -26.29 6.48 6.12
N SER A 17 -26.88 5.91 5.07
CA SER A 17 -26.76 6.39 3.68
C SER A 17 -27.31 7.80 3.34
N ARG A 18 -27.83 8.55 4.32
CA ARG A 18 -28.35 9.94 4.13
C ARG A 18 -27.74 10.97 5.08
N CYS A 19 -27.21 10.56 6.24
CA CYS A 19 -26.59 11.52 7.16
C CYS A 19 -25.17 11.09 7.58
N SER A 20 -24.67 9.97 7.04
CA SER A 20 -23.30 9.46 7.21
C SER A 20 -22.88 9.13 8.65
N ARG A 21 -23.76 9.32 9.64
CA ARG A 21 -23.56 8.90 11.03
C ARG A 21 -23.49 7.38 11.12
N ILE A 22 -22.71 6.89 12.06
CA ILE A 22 -22.62 5.45 12.37
C ILE A 22 -23.96 4.98 12.95
N LEU A 23 -24.46 3.85 12.48
CA LEU A 23 -25.68 3.24 12.98
C LEU A 23 -25.43 2.62 14.36
N CYS A 24 -26.35 2.88 15.28
CA CYS A 24 -26.47 2.16 16.54
C CYS A 24 -27.23 0.85 16.33
N GLY A 25 -27.29 0.01 17.36
CA GLY A 25 -28.07 -1.22 17.35
C GLY A 25 -28.75 -1.41 18.70
N SER A 26 -30.02 -1.80 18.69
CA SER A 26 -30.78 -2.11 19.90
C SER A 26 -31.78 -3.25 19.65
N ALA A 27 -32.23 -3.86 20.74
CA ALA A 27 -33.28 -4.86 20.75
C ALA A 27 -34.57 -4.26 21.32
N SER A 28 -35.70 -4.64 20.76
CA SER A 28 -37.04 -4.30 21.27
C SER A 28 -37.77 -5.57 21.66
N LYS A 29 -38.46 -5.59 22.81
CA LYS A 29 -39.23 -6.75 23.28
C LYS A 29 -40.63 -6.71 22.67
N GLY A 30 -41.02 -7.77 21.97
CA GLY A 30 -42.39 -7.99 21.51
C GLY A 30 -43.03 -9.22 22.14
N ARG A 31 -44.20 -9.60 21.62
CA ARG A 31 -45.03 -10.70 22.17
C ARG A 31 -44.34 -12.07 22.14
N SER A 32 -43.55 -12.34 21.11
CA SER A 32 -42.92 -13.64 20.85
C SER A 32 -41.39 -13.64 21.02
N GLY A 33 -40.76 -12.51 21.36
CA GLY A 33 -39.31 -12.44 21.50
C GLY A 33 -38.73 -11.03 21.35
N TYR A 34 -37.41 -10.96 21.19
CA TYR A 34 -36.67 -9.72 20.94
C TYR A 34 -36.42 -9.51 19.44
N TYR A 35 -36.64 -8.29 18.97
CA TYR A 35 -36.38 -7.87 17.60
C TYR A 35 -35.21 -6.89 17.56
N TYR A 36 -34.17 -7.24 16.82
CA TYR A 36 -32.92 -6.48 16.72
C TYR A 36 -32.92 -5.59 15.48
N ASN A 37 -32.55 -4.33 15.65
CA ASN A 37 -32.49 -3.36 14.55
C ASN A 37 -31.22 -2.50 14.63
N TYR A 38 -30.63 -2.25 13.47
CA TYR A 38 -29.69 -1.15 13.27
C TYR A 38 -30.49 0.13 13.05
N HIS A 39 -30.18 1.19 13.79
CA HIS A 39 -30.93 2.43 13.68
C HIS A 39 -30.01 3.66 13.75
N CYS A 40 -30.46 4.72 13.09
CA CYS A 40 -29.85 6.03 13.18
C CYS A 40 -30.48 6.84 14.33
N SER A 41 -29.96 8.03 14.58
CA SER A 41 -30.50 8.96 15.57
C SER A 41 -31.97 9.29 15.31
N SER A 42 -32.67 9.72 16.37
CA SER A 42 -34.06 10.17 16.37
C SER A 42 -34.38 11.25 15.33
N ASP A 43 -33.40 12.08 14.97
CA ASP A 43 -33.58 13.12 13.95
C ASP A 43 -33.61 12.54 12.51
N CYS A 44 -32.96 11.39 12.30
CA CYS A 44 -32.84 10.73 11.00
C CYS A 44 -33.91 9.65 10.79
N ARG A 45 -34.34 8.99 11.88
CA ARG A 45 -35.44 8.00 11.95
C ARG A 45 -35.34 6.79 11.01
N ARG A 46 -34.14 6.48 10.51
CA ARG A 46 -33.93 5.23 9.75
C ARG A 46 -33.60 4.08 10.67
N GLY A 47 -34.22 2.94 10.37
CA GLY A 47 -33.96 1.66 11.00
C GLY A 47 -33.99 0.55 9.97
N PHE A 48 -33.21 -0.49 10.22
CA PHE A 48 -33.09 -1.67 9.39
C PHE A 48 -33.09 -2.89 10.31
N LYS A 49 -33.81 -3.95 9.93
CA LYS A 49 -33.77 -5.21 10.67
C LYS A 49 -32.34 -5.75 10.66
N ALA A 50 -31.87 -6.18 11.83
CA ALA A 50 -30.49 -6.65 11.94
C ALA A 50 -30.25 -7.89 11.08
N GLU A 51 -31.23 -8.79 10.99
CA GLU A 51 -31.18 -9.99 10.15
C GLU A 51 -30.92 -9.66 8.68
N ASP A 52 -31.70 -8.74 8.09
CA ASP A 52 -31.55 -8.36 6.68
C ASP A 52 -30.16 -7.75 6.41
N VAL A 53 -29.71 -6.87 7.30
CA VAL A 53 -28.40 -6.20 7.15
C VAL A 53 -27.25 -7.19 7.32
N ASN A 54 -27.32 -8.08 8.31
CA ASN A 54 -26.31 -9.11 8.54
C ASN A 54 -26.26 -10.09 7.37
N LYS A 55 -27.42 -10.45 6.79
CA LYS A 55 -27.50 -11.32 5.62
C LYS A 55 -26.80 -10.68 4.42
N VAL A 56 -27.14 -9.44 4.08
CA VAL A 56 -26.52 -8.72 2.96
C VAL A 56 -25.01 -8.56 3.19
N PHE A 57 -24.58 -8.29 4.42
CA PHE A 57 -23.16 -8.22 4.75
C PHE A 57 -22.46 -9.57 4.56
N ASN A 58 -23.05 -10.67 5.02
CA ASN A 58 -22.48 -12.00 4.85
C ASN A 58 -22.42 -12.42 3.38
N GLU A 59 -23.43 -12.05 2.58
CA GLU A 59 -23.40 -12.25 1.13
C GLU A 59 -22.25 -11.48 0.48
N ALA A 60 -22.04 -10.21 0.85
CA ALA A 60 -20.92 -9.42 0.37
C ALA A 60 -19.56 -10.00 0.81
N VAL A 61 -19.42 -10.50 2.04
CA VAL A 61 -18.18 -11.13 2.52
C VAL A 61 -17.81 -12.35 1.69
N LYS A 62 -18.79 -13.16 1.28
CA LYS A 62 -18.56 -14.34 0.42
C LYS A 62 -17.98 -13.98 -0.95
N GLU A 63 -18.26 -12.79 -1.47
CA GLU A 63 -17.66 -12.32 -2.73
C GLU A 63 -16.14 -12.07 -2.59
N PHE A 64 -15.66 -11.86 -1.37
CA PHE A 64 -14.23 -11.69 -1.07
C PHE A 64 -13.54 -12.99 -0.63
N THR A 65 -14.30 -14.09 -0.48
CA THR A 65 -13.73 -15.39 -0.12
C THR A 65 -12.93 -15.96 -1.28
N ILE A 66 -11.68 -16.34 -1.03
CA ILE A 66 -10.84 -17.02 -2.01
C ILE A 66 -11.03 -18.52 -1.84
N GLN A 67 -11.31 -19.23 -2.93
CA GLN A 67 -11.32 -20.69 -2.92
C GLN A 67 -9.92 -21.23 -2.60
N GLU A 68 -9.84 -22.21 -1.68
CA GLU A 68 -8.56 -22.74 -1.18
C GLU A 68 -7.65 -23.25 -2.31
N ASP A 69 -8.23 -23.90 -3.32
CA ASP A 69 -7.52 -24.41 -4.50
C ASP A 69 -6.81 -23.31 -5.30
N PHE A 70 -7.28 -22.07 -5.21
CA PHE A 70 -6.71 -20.91 -5.89
C PHE A 70 -5.78 -20.09 -5.01
N ALA A 71 -5.65 -20.41 -3.71
CA ALA A 71 -4.87 -19.62 -2.76
C ALA A 71 -3.41 -19.44 -3.19
N GLU A 72 -2.78 -20.53 -3.65
CA GLU A 72 -1.39 -20.51 -4.11
C GLU A 72 -1.25 -19.71 -5.42
N LEU A 73 -2.20 -19.83 -6.35
CA LEU A 73 -2.20 -19.06 -7.59
C LEU A 73 -2.33 -17.55 -7.31
N PHE A 74 -3.22 -17.16 -6.39
CA PHE A 74 -3.33 -15.78 -5.94
C PHE A 74 -2.01 -15.26 -5.33
N ALA A 75 -1.34 -16.08 -4.52
CA ALA A 75 -0.07 -15.72 -3.91
C ALA A 75 1.01 -15.49 -4.98
N GLN A 76 1.07 -16.35 -6.00
CA GLN A 76 2.02 -16.24 -7.11
C GLN A 76 1.75 -15.00 -7.95
N VAL A 77 0.50 -14.78 -8.39
CA VAL A 77 0.14 -13.62 -9.22
C VAL A 77 0.46 -12.30 -8.52
N ILE A 78 0.11 -12.17 -7.23
CA ILE A 78 0.40 -10.96 -6.46
C ILE A 78 1.92 -10.80 -6.27
N THR A 79 2.64 -11.88 -5.99
CA THR A 79 4.10 -11.85 -5.84
C THR A 79 4.79 -11.43 -7.14
N ASP A 80 4.36 -11.96 -8.27
CA ASP A 80 4.96 -11.67 -9.58
C ASP A 80 4.64 -10.26 -10.04
N THR A 81 3.40 -9.80 -9.82
CA THR A 81 3.00 -8.41 -10.07
C THR A 81 3.80 -7.44 -9.20
N TYR A 82 4.03 -7.81 -7.94
CA TYR A 82 4.82 -7.00 -7.03
C TYR A 82 6.29 -6.94 -7.45
N LYS A 83 6.87 -8.08 -7.83
CA LYS A 83 8.24 -8.16 -8.34
C LYS A 83 8.39 -7.38 -9.64
N SER A 84 7.46 -7.48 -10.59
CA SER A 84 7.55 -6.79 -11.88
C SER A 84 7.53 -5.27 -11.72
N GLN A 85 6.70 -4.74 -10.82
CA GLN A 85 6.69 -3.32 -10.46
C GLN A 85 8.02 -2.88 -9.81
N ASN A 86 8.62 -3.74 -8.98
CA ASN A 86 9.91 -3.45 -8.36
C ASN A 86 11.11 -3.64 -9.32
N THR A 87 11.01 -4.47 -10.35
CA THR A 87 12.07 -4.70 -11.35
C THR A 87 12.38 -3.42 -12.13
N THR A 88 11.37 -2.69 -12.60
CA THR A 88 11.56 -1.39 -13.26
C THR A 88 12.31 -0.41 -12.36
N GLN A 89 12.01 -0.41 -11.06
CA GLN A 89 12.69 0.44 -10.10
C GLN A 89 14.13 0.02 -9.82
N VAL A 90 14.42 -1.30 -9.80
CA VAL A 90 15.78 -1.82 -9.70
C VAL A 90 16.62 -1.44 -10.92
N ILE A 91 16.05 -1.53 -12.12
CA ILE A 91 16.72 -1.13 -13.38
C ILE A 91 17.05 0.37 -13.32
N SER A 92 16.07 1.21 -13.01
CA SER A 92 16.28 2.67 -12.89
C SER A 92 17.37 3.03 -11.88
N ARG A 93 17.41 2.36 -10.71
CA ARG A 93 18.48 2.57 -9.72
C ARG A 93 19.85 2.20 -10.26
N SER A 94 19.96 1.07 -10.97
CA SER A 94 21.22 0.61 -11.57
C SER A 94 21.73 1.61 -12.61
N GLU A 95 20.84 2.14 -13.43
CA GLU A 95 21.16 3.17 -14.44
C GLU A 95 21.66 4.47 -13.80
N LEU A 96 20.99 4.95 -12.75
CA LEU A 96 21.42 6.15 -12.01
C LEU A 96 22.81 5.96 -11.38
N LEU A 97 23.08 4.80 -10.78
CA LEU A 97 24.40 4.50 -10.20
C LEU A 97 25.49 4.39 -11.28
N LYS A 98 25.16 3.82 -12.44
CA LYS A 98 26.07 3.77 -13.58
C LYS A 98 26.42 5.19 -14.06
N GLU A 99 25.44 6.06 -14.21
CA GLU A 99 25.66 7.44 -14.65
C GLU A 99 26.51 8.23 -13.64
N ILE A 100 26.28 8.07 -12.34
CA ILE A 100 27.13 8.65 -11.29
C ILE A 100 28.58 8.17 -11.41
N ASN A 101 28.80 6.87 -11.64
CA ASN A 101 30.14 6.32 -11.84
C ASN A 101 30.81 6.90 -13.09
N ASP A 102 30.08 7.01 -14.20
CA ASP A 102 30.60 7.58 -15.45
C ASP A 102 31.00 9.06 -15.27
N LEU A 103 30.22 9.85 -14.53
CA LEU A 103 30.54 11.25 -14.19
C LEU A 103 31.78 11.33 -13.28
N ASN A 104 31.89 10.47 -12.28
CA ASN A 104 33.08 10.38 -11.43
C ASN A 104 34.33 9.98 -12.23
N SER A 105 34.22 9.03 -13.16
CA SER A 105 35.31 8.67 -14.07
C SER A 105 35.72 9.83 -14.98
N ARG A 106 34.78 10.68 -15.42
CA ARG A 106 35.10 11.90 -16.19
C ARG A 106 35.90 12.91 -15.35
N ILE A 107 35.53 13.13 -14.09
CA ILE A 107 36.28 13.98 -13.16
C ILE A 107 37.69 13.43 -12.95
N ALA A 108 37.83 12.11 -12.76
CA ALA A 108 39.12 11.46 -12.62
C ALA A 108 39.99 11.65 -13.88
N LYS A 109 39.42 11.45 -15.07
CA LYS A 109 40.13 11.65 -16.34
C LYS A 109 40.54 13.11 -16.54
N ALA A 110 39.69 14.07 -16.19
CA ALA A 110 40.05 15.49 -16.24
C ALA A 110 41.22 15.83 -15.32
N ARG A 111 41.31 15.17 -14.15
CA ARG A 111 42.44 15.32 -13.25
C ARG A 111 43.75 14.83 -13.87
N GLU A 112 43.74 13.70 -14.56
CA GLU A 112 44.91 13.18 -15.28
C GLU A 112 45.35 14.14 -16.40
N LEU A 113 44.40 14.68 -17.17
CA LEU A 113 44.70 15.66 -18.23
C LEU A 113 45.34 16.95 -17.67
N LEU A 114 44.87 17.43 -16.51
CA LEU A 114 45.48 18.58 -15.83
C LEU A 114 46.93 18.26 -15.39
N LEU A 115 47.17 17.07 -14.85
CA LEU A 115 48.51 16.64 -14.43
C LEU A 115 49.48 16.52 -15.60
N ASN A 116 48.98 16.12 -16.78
CA ASN A 116 49.75 16.05 -18.01
C ASN A 116 49.96 17.42 -18.68
N GLY A 117 49.23 18.45 -18.24
CA GLY A 117 49.25 19.79 -18.84
C GLY A 117 48.44 19.90 -20.13
N ASP A 118 47.56 18.94 -20.43
CA ASP A 118 46.69 18.94 -21.61
C ASP A 118 45.52 19.92 -21.48
N ILE A 119 45.15 20.28 -20.24
CA ILE A 119 44.13 21.27 -19.90
C ILE A 119 44.63 22.17 -18.77
N ASP A 120 44.04 23.36 -18.62
CA ASP A 120 44.38 24.27 -17.54
C ASP A 120 43.46 24.13 -16.30
N ASP A 121 43.75 24.91 -15.25
CA ASP A 121 42.98 24.91 -14.00
C ASP A 121 41.53 25.39 -14.20
N ALA A 122 41.30 26.32 -15.13
CA ALA A 122 39.96 26.84 -15.42
C ALA A 122 39.11 25.78 -16.13
N ASP A 123 39.70 25.05 -17.08
CA ASP A 123 39.08 23.90 -17.75
C ASP A 123 38.71 22.81 -16.73
N TYR A 124 39.66 22.40 -15.89
CA TYR A 124 39.42 21.37 -14.87
C TYR A 124 38.31 21.78 -13.89
N LYS A 125 38.33 23.02 -13.39
CA LYS A 125 37.29 23.54 -12.48
C LYS A 125 35.92 23.51 -13.13
N THR A 126 35.82 23.90 -14.40
CA THR A 126 34.57 23.87 -15.17
C THR A 126 34.05 22.43 -15.27
N ILE A 127 34.88 21.51 -15.78
CA ILE A 127 34.52 20.09 -15.92
C ILE A 127 34.10 19.50 -14.57
N LYS A 128 34.89 19.75 -13.51
CA LYS A 128 34.59 19.24 -12.17
C LYS A 128 33.24 19.75 -11.68
N SER A 129 33.00 21.06 -11.73
CA SER A 129 31.76 21.67 -11.22
C SER A 129 30.51 21.18 -11.96
N GLU A 130 30.57 21.02 -13.28
CA GLU A 130 29.44 20.52 -14.08
C GLU A 130 29.10 19.05 -13.77
N ASN A 131 30.13 18.21 -13.60
CA ASN A 131 29.91 16.80 -13.27
C ASN A 131 29.46 16.64 -11.80
N GLU A 132 30.02 17.39 -10.85
CA GLU A 132 29.58 17.41 -9.45
C GLU A 132 28.12 17.88 -9.31
N TYR A 133 27.72 18.90 -10.08
CA TYR A 133 26.32 19.33 -10.12
C TYR A 133 25.38 18.20 -10.57
N LYS A 134 25.74 17.49 -11.65
CA LYS A 134 24.96 16.35 -12.16
C LYS A 134 24.91 15.20 -11.14
N ILE A 135 26.04 14.88 -10.51
CA ILE A 135 26.12 13.86 -9.45
C ILE A 135 25.15 14.22 -8.31
N ASN A 136 25.19 15.45 -7.80
CA ASN A 136 24.28 15.89 -6.74
C ASN A 136 22.80 15.73 -7.11
N VAL A 137 22.43 16.05 -8.35
CA VAL A 137 21.05 15.86 -8.84
C VAL A 137 20.67 14.38 -8.90
N LEU A 138 21.58 13.50 -9.36
CA LEU A 138 21.32 12.06 -9.44
C LEU A 138 21.28 11.40 -8.05
N GLU A 139 22.12 11.84 -7.12
CA GLU A 139 22.11 11.39 -5.72
C GLU A 139 20.82 11.76 -5.00
N ALA A 140 20.29 12.97 -5.22
CA ALA A 140 18.99 13.38 -4.70
C ALA A 140 17.87 12.47 -5.22
N LYS A 141 17.85 12.17 -6.52
CA LYS A 141 16.89 11.23 -7.12
C LYS A 141 17.00 9.82 -6.53
N LEU A 142 18.23 9.35 -6.28
CA LEU A 142 18.47 8.05 -5.63
C LEU A 142 17.97 8.02 -4.18
N ALA A 143 18.15 9.11 -3.43
CA ALA A 143 17.67 9.24 -2.06
C ALA A 143 16.13 9.19 -1.99
N GLU A 144 15.45 9.92 -2.89
CA GLU A 144 13.99 9.88 -3.03
C GLU A 144 13.49 8.46 -3.37
N ALA A 145 14.14 7.77 -4.30
CA ALA A 145 13.80 6.40 -4.66
C ALA A 145 14.04 5.40 -3.50
N ALA A 146 15.11 5.59 -2.70
CA ALA A 146 15.44 4.72 -1.58
C ALA A 146 14.46 4.86 -0.40
N ALA A 147 13.97 6.07 -0.12
CA ALA A 147 12.96 6.30 0.92
C ALA A 147 11.65 5.53 0.66
N THR A 148 11.36 5.24 -0.61
CA THR A 148 10.18 4.49 -1.04
C THR A 148 10.35 2.96 -0.88
N LYS A 149 11.60 2.47 -0.91
CA LYS A 149 11.95 1.03 -1.00
C LYS A 149 11.94 0.28 0.33
N SER A 150 12.20 0.93 1.47
CA SER A 150 12.38 0.25 2.77
C SER A 150 11.16 -0.52 3.29
N LYS A 151 9.99 -0.38 2.65
CA LYS A 151 8.75 -1.10 2.99
C LYS A 151 8.53 -2.38 2.17
N ALA A 152 9.41 -2.71 1.22
CA ALA A 152 9.07 -3.60 0.11
C ALA A 152 9.65 -5.02 0.13
N ASP A 153 10.70 -5.28 0.90
CA ASP A 153 11.63 -6.35 0.50
C ASP A 153 11.23 -7.80 0.86
N ASN A 154 10.06 -8.06 1.47
CA ASN A 154 9.53 -9.43 1.54
C ASN A 154 8.02 -9.48 1.82
N ILE A 155 7.18 -9.32 0.79
CA ILE A 155 5.73 -9.37 0.96
C ILE A 155 5.19 -10.81 1.17
N GLY A 156 5.97 -11.84 0.85
CA GLY A 156 5.51 -13.24 0.83
C GLY A 156 4.86 -13.72 2.13
N PRO A 157 5.48 -13.55 3.31
CA PRO A 157 4.87 -13.92 4.58
C PRO A 157 3.57 -13.16 4.90
N ILE A 158 3.52 -11.87 4.56
CA ILE A 158 2.35 -11.02 4.78
C ILE A 158 1.20 -11.46 3.87
N LEU A 159 1.53 -11.71 2.60
CA LEU A 159 0.60 -12.15 1.57
C LEU A 159 -0.02 -13.50 1.89
N ARG A 160 0.78 -14.51 2.24
CA ARG A 160 0.27 -15.83 2.65
C ARG A 160 -0.67 -15.74 3.84
N ARG A 161 -0.35 -14.89 4.82
CA ARG A 161 -1.23 -14.66 5.98
C ARG A 161 -2.56 -14.00 5.57
N ALA A 162 -2.52 -13.05 4.63
CA ALA A 162 -3.73 -12.38 4.14
C ALA A 162 -4.61 -13.36 3.36
N ILE A 163 -4.04 -14.09 2.40
CA ILE A 163 -4.77 -15.07 1.58
C ILE A 163 -5.41 -16.15 2.47
N ARG A 164 -4.68 -16.70 3.45
CA ARG A 164 -5.25 -17.68 4.39
C ARG A 164 -6.46 -17.15 5.17
N LYS A 165 -6.51 -15.84 5.46
CA LYS A 165 -7.71 -15.26 6.09
C LYS A 165 -8.87 -15.17 5.11
N LEU A 166 -8.58 -14.83 3.86
CA LEU A 166 -9.57 -14.73 2.79
C LEU A 166 -10.16 -16.10 2.40
N THR A 167 -9.44 -17.21 2.63
CA THR A 167 -9.97 -18.57 2.44
C THR A 167 -10.82 -19.06 3.61
N GLN A 168 -10.99 -18.26 4.67
CA GLN A 168 -11.68 -18.62 5.92
C GLN A 168 -12.73 -17.56 6.30
N LEU A 169 -13.27 -16.84 5.31
CA LEU A 169 -14.22 -15.74 5.51
C LEU A 169 -15.67 -16.22 5.66
N ASP A 170 -15.94 -17.49 5.36
CA ASP A 170 -17.26 -18.14 5.36
C ASP A 170 -17.51 -19.07 6.56
#